data_AF-A0AAW8BVE1-F1
#
_entry.id   AF-A0AAW8BVE1-F1
#
_cell.length_a   1.000
_cell.length_b   1.000
_cell.length_c   1.000
_cell.angle_alpha   90.00
_cell.angle_beta   90.00
_cell.angle_gamma   90.00
#
_symmetry.space_group_name_H-M   'P 1'
#
loop_
_entity.id
_entity.type
_entity.pdbx_description
1 polymer ?
#
loop_
_entity_poly.entity_id
_entity_poly.type
_entity_poly.pdbx_seq_one_letter_code
_entity_poly.pdbx_strand_id
1 'polypeptide(L)'
;MTLRQALPGGWLLESFVSRRDGTGPVRYPFGEHPSGLILYTTDGHMSAQLTPGTGEFVSYGGRFEVDEAAATVTHHVIIATMPELLLEPQIRHARVEDDRLTLSARQTTDQGAIHSTLVWRRDG
;
A
#
# COMPACT_ATOMS: atom_id res chain seq x y z
N MET A 1 5.62 -16.31 11.95
CA MET A 1 6.55 -15.55 11.08
C MET A 1 6.38 -14.08 11.43
N THR A 2 7.46 -13.30 11.53
CA THR A 2 7.36 -11.85 11.79
C THR A 2 6.95 -11.11 10.51
N LEU A 3 6.42 -9.88 10.64
CA LEU A 3 6.06 -9.07 9.48
C LEU A 3 7.30 -8.79 8.61
N ARG A 4 8.44 -8.47 9.23
CA ARG A 4 9.73 -8.26 8.55
C ARG A 4 10.20 -9.46 7.74
N GLN A 5 9.96 -10.67 8.22
CA GLN A 5 10.31 -11.89 7.50
C GLN A 5 9.32 -12.20 6.37
N ALA A 6 8.04 -11.88 6.57
CA ALA A 6 6.98 -12.23 5.64
C ALA A 6 6.86 -11.24 4.46
N LEU A 7 7.23 -9.97 4.65
CA LEU A 7 7.04 -8.91 3.67
C LEU A 7 7.91 -9.02 2.39
N PRO A 8 9.20 -9.42 2.44
CA PRO A 8 10.03 -9.52 1.26
C PRO A 8 9.43 -10.41 0.16
N GLY A 9 9.61 -9.99 -1.09
CA GLY A 9 9.06 -10.62 -2.28
C GLY A 9 8.25 -9.67 -3.15
N GLY A 10 7.67 -10.22 -4.22
CA GLY A 10 6.74 -9.53 -5.10
C GLY A 10 5.29 -9.81 -4.72
N TRP A 11 4.45 -8.79 -4.87
CA TRP A 11 3.03 -8.87 -4.56
C TRP A 11 2.21 -8.18 -5.65
N LEU A 12 1.22 -8.89 -6.19
CA LEU A 12 0.31 -8.41 -7.22
C LEU A 12 -0.97 -7.86 -6.59
N LEU A 13 -1.40 -6.68 -7.04
CA LEU A 13 -2.59 -6.04 -6.52
C LEU A 13 -3.85 -6.84 -6.89
N GLU A 14 -4.70 -7.12 -5.91
CA GLU A 14 -6.02 -7.74 -6.13
C GLU A 14 -7.14 -6.73 -5.96
N SER A 15 -7.01 -5.80 -5.00
CA SER A 15 -8.02 -4.77 -4.77
C SER A 15 -7.44 -3.52 -4.13
N PHE A 16 -8.06 -2.38 -4.43
CA PHE A 16 -7.86 -1.12 -3.73
C PHE A 16 -9.23 -0.49 -3.45
N VAL A 17 -9.59 -0.46 -2.17
CA VAL A 17 -10.83 0.14 -1.69
C VAL A 17 -10.55 1.30 -0.74
N SER A 18 -11.45 2.27 -0.70
CA SER A 18 -11.46 3.30 0.34
C SER A 18 -12.86 3.52 0.92
N ARG A 19 -12.91 3.91 2.19
CA ARG A 19 -14.15 4.25 2.91
C ARG A 19 -13.95 5.53 3.69
N ARG A 20 -14.95 6.40 3.66
CA ARG A 20 -15.02 7.57 4.53
C ARG A 20 -15.48 7.13 5.93
N ASP A 21 -14.79 7.60 6.96
CA ASP A 21 -15.06 7.38 8.39
C ASP A 21 -15.24 5.90 8.79
N GLY A 22 -14.69 4.98 8.00
CA GLY A 22 -14.80 3.52 8.19
C GLY A 22 -16.18 2.91 7.89
N THR A 23 -17.25 3.70 7.93
CA THR A 23 -18.64 3.24 7.75
C THR A 23 -19.29 3.73 6.46
N GLY A 24 -18.68 4.69 5.76
CA GLY A 24 -19.16 5.21 4.49
C GLY A 24 -19.14 4.19 3.35
N PRO A 25 -19.76 4.52 2.20
CA PRO A 25 -19.81 3.64 1.06
C PRO A 25 -18.40 3.28 0.57
N VAL A 26 -18.23 2.04 0.15
CA VAL A 26 -17.00 1.58 -0.51
C VAL A 26 -16.81 2.36 -1.79
N ARG A 27 -15.59 2.86 -1.98
CA ARG A 27 -15.11 3.43 -3.23
C ARG A 27 -13.96 2.60 -3.76
N TYR A 28 -13.79 2.64 -5.07
CA TYR A 28 -12.72 1.96 -5.80
C TYR A 28 -11.85 3.00 -6.49
N PRO A 29 -10.81 3.54 -5.81
CA PRO A 29 -9.99 4.61 -6.38
C PRO A 29 -9.39 4.26 -7.75
N PHE A 30 -9.12 2.97 -7.99
CA PHE A 30 -8.52 2.45 -9.22
C PHE A 30 -9.50 1.52 -9.98
N GLY A 31 -10.80 1.67 -9.75
CA GLY A 31 -11.82 0.78 -10.31
C GLY A 31 -11.87 -0.59 -9.62
N GLU A 32 -12.83 -1.43 -10.05
CA GLU A 32 -13.08 -2.74 -9.43
C GLU A 32 -12.03 -3.79 -9.79
N HIS A 33 -11.27 -3.58 -10.86
CA HIS A 33 -10.27 -4.51 -11.38
C HIS A 33 -8.92 -3.80 -11.59
N PRO A 34 -8.29 -3.30 -10.52
CA PRO A 34 -7.03 -2.61 -10.64
C PRO A 34 -5.89 -3.62 -10.89
N SER A 35 -4.79 -3.14 -11.45
CA SER A 35 -3.54 -3.91 -11.61
C SER A 35 -2.41 -3.22 -10.87
N GLY A 36 -1.45 -3.99 -10.37
CA GLY A 36 -0.28 -3.41 -9.71
C GLY A 36 0.71 -4.45 -9.22
N LEU A 37 1.92 -3.99 -8.93
CA LEU A 37 3.02 -4.76 -8.36
C LEU A 37 3.63 -3.93 -7.23
N ILE A 38 3.89 -4.55 -6.08
CA ILE A 38 4.78 -3.99 -5.07
C ILE A 38 5.87 -4.99 -4.73
N LEU A 39 7.11 -4.51 -4.74
CA LEU A 39 8.30 -5.29 -4.40
C LEU A 39 8.82 -4.81 -3.05
N TYR A 40 9.15 -5.75 -2.18
CA TYR A 40 9.93 -5.51 -0.96
C TYR A 40 11.19 -6.35 -1.01
N THR A 41 12.35 -5.72 -0.85
CA THR A 41 13.63 -6.41 -0.84
C THR A 41 14.09 -6.69 0.59
N THR A 42 14.96 -7.69 0.75
CA THR A 42 15.53 -8.02 2.06
C THR A 42 16.52 -6.97 2.58
N ASP A 43 17.06 -6.11 1.70
CA ASP A 43 17.97 -5.01 2.06
C ASP A 43 17.24 -3.68 2.37
N GLY A 44 15.91 -3.70 2.40
CA GLY A 44 15.08 -2.59 2.90
C GLY A 44 14.65 -1.57 1.84
N HIS A 45 14.58 -1.96 0.57
CA HIS A 45 14.02 -1.17 -0.52
C HIS A 45 12.62 -1.64 -0.89
N MET A 46 11.81 -0.72 -1.41
CA MET A 46 10.53 -1.04 -2.01
C MET A 46 10.29 -0.24 -3.28
N SER A 47 9.44 -0.80 -4.15
CA SER A 47 8.91 -0.12 -5.33
C SER A 47 7.49 -0.59 -5.57
N ALA A 48 6.56 0.33 -5.76
CA ALA A 48 5.14 0.05 -5.97
C ALA A 48 4.68 0.72 -7.26
N GLN A 49 3.95 -0.02 -8.10
CA GLN A 49 3.23 0.52 -9.24
C GLN A 49 1.78 0.02 -9.23
N LEU A 50 0.82 0.89 -9.51
CA LEU A 50 -0.61 0.58 -9.54
C LEU A 50 -1.26 1.33 -10.70
N THR A 51 -2.27 0.74 -11.33
CA THR A 51 -3.05 1.37 -12.41
C THR A 51 -4.49 0.85 -12.42
N PRO A 52 -5.48 1.68 -12.79
CA PRO A 52 -6.84 1.22 -13.08
C PRO A 52 -6.97 0.44 -14.41
N GLY A 53 -5.87 0.21 -15.12
CA GLY A 53 -5.83 -0.49 -16.40
C GLY A 53 -5.94 0.44 -17.62
N THR A 54 -6.64 1.57 -17.48
CA THR A 54 -6.66 2.66 -18.46
C THR A 54 -6.49 4.02 -17.77
N GLY A 55 -5.62 4.88 -18.29
CA GLY A 55 -5.31 6.17 -17.69
C GLY A 55 -3.97 6.18 -16.94
N GLU A 56 -3.80 7.15 -16.05
CA GLU A 56 -2.54 7.36 -15.34
C GLU A 56 -2.29 6.26 -14.30
N PHE A 57 -1.04 5.84 -14.20
CA PHE A 57 -0.58 4.91 -13.18
C PHE A 57 0.15 5.66 -12.08
N VAL A 58 0.08 5.14 -10.87
CA VAL A 58 0.83 5.64 -9.72
C VAL A 58 2.04 4.74 -9.52
N SER A 59 3.22 5.34 -9.48
CA SER A 59 4.46 4.64 -9.18
C SER A 59 5.25 5.42 -8.16
N TYR A 60 5.80 4.71 -7.17
CA TYR A 60 6.65 5.29 -6.15
C TYR A 60 7.61 4.25 -5.57
N GLY A 61 8.73 4.71 -5.03
CA GLY A 61 9.75 3.83 -4.48
C GLY A 61 10.67 4.52 -3.50
N GLY A 62 11.38 3.71 -2.72
CA GLY A 62 12.34 4.17 -1.73
C GLY A 62 12.67 3.11 -0.70
N ARG A 63 13.01 3.54 0.52
CA ARG A 63 13.27 2.60 1.62
C ARG A 63 11.99 2.23 2.36
N PHE A 64 12.00 1.11 3.06
CA PHE A 64 10.95 0.79 4.01
C PHE A 64 11.49 0.33 5.36
N GLU A 65 10.69 0.55 6.39
CA GLU A 65 10.92 0.07 7.75
C GLU A 65 9.69 -0.65 8.27
N VAL A 66 9.91 -1.64 9.14
CA VAL A 66 8.83 -2.43 9.76
C VAL A 66 8.85 -2.21 11.27
N ASP A 67 7.71 -1.84 11.82
CA ASP A 67 7.44 -1.84 13.25
C ASP A 67 6.48 -3.00 13.57
N GLU A 68 7.04 -4.03 14.22
CA GLU A 68 6.29 -5.24 14.59
C GLU A 68 5.26 -4.96 15.69
N ALA A 69 5.53 -4.02 16.60
CA ALA A 69 4.64 -3.72 17.72
C ALA A 69 3.41 -2.94 17.25
N ALA A 70 3.59 -2.02 16.30
CA ALA A 70 2.50 -1.27 15.69
C ALA A 70 1.83 -2.01 14.51
N ALA A 71 2.40 -3.13 14.07
CA ALA A 71 2.04 -3.82 12.84
C ALA A 71 2.00 -2.87 11.64
N THR A 72 3.06 -2.08 11.46
CA THR A 72 3.16 -1.09 10.38
C THR A 72 4.40 -1.29 9.52
N VAL A 73 4.25 -0.87 8.26
CA VAL A 73 5.33 -0.65 7.30
C VAL A 73 5.35 0.84 6.99
N THR A 74 6.49 1.48 7.19
CA THR A 74 6.72 2.88 6.82
C THR A 74 7.51 2.92 5.53
N HIS A 75 6.99 3.60 4.52
CA HIS A 75 7.65 3.83 3.25
C HIS A 75 8.28 5.23 3.24
N HIS A 76 9.60 5.29 3.07
CA HIS A 76 10.37 6.51 2.89
C HIS A 76 10.56 6.74 1.39
N VAL A 77 9.57 7.40 0.79
CA VAL A 77 9.47 7.59 -0.66
C VAL A 77 10.48 8.66 -1.13
N ILE A 78 11.25 8.34 -2.16
CA ILE A 78 12.24 9.26 -2.75
C ILE A 78 12.01 9.51 -4.25
N ILE A 79 11.18 8.70 -4.88
CA ILE A 79 10.74 8.84 -6.27
C ILE A 79 9.25 8.53 -6.33
N ALA A 80 8.48 9.38 -7.01
CA ALA A 80 7.04 9.19 -7.16
C ALA A 80 6.51 9.91 -8.41
N THR A 81 5.43 9.38 -9.01
CA THR A 81 4.63 10.11 -10.01
C THR A 81 3.64 11.09 -9.37
N MET A 82 3.36 10.90 -8.07
CA MET A 82 2.50 11.76 -7.24
C MET A 82 3.38 12.51 -6.22
N PRO A 83 3.64 13.83 -6.42
CA PRO A 83 4.52 14.62 -5.55
C PRO A 83 4.14 14.59 -4.06
N GLU A 84 2.86 14.45 -3.74
CA GLU A 84 2.34 14.34 -2.37
C GLU A 84 2.91 13.15 -1.59
N LEU A 85 3.34 12.09 -2.28
CA LEU A 85 3.95 10.92 -1.65
C LEU A 85 5.37 11.21 -1.13
N LEU A 86 6.01 12.28 -1.64
CA LEU A 86 7.36 12.70 -1.23
C LEU A 86 7.35 13.58 0.02
N LEU A 87 6.19 14.11 0.41
CA LEU A 87 6.11 15.10 1.48
C LEU A 87 6.35 14.48 2.86
N GLU A 88 5.81 13.29 3.09
CA GLU A 88 5.84 12.63 4.40
C GLU A 88 6.01 11.10 4.25
N PRO A 89 6.65 10.43 5.22
CA PRO A 89 6.70 8.97 5.25
C PRO A 89 5.30 8.35 5.18
N GLN A 90 5.12 7.39 4.28
CA GLN A 90 3.83 6.75 4.07
C GLN A 90 3.70 5.55 5.00
N ILE A 91 2.96 5.73 6.10
CA ILE A 91 2.73 4.67 7.09
C ILE A 91 1.55 3.80 6.65
N ARG A 92 1.73 2.48 6.68
CA ARG A 92 0.70 1.48 6.37
C ARG A 92 0.60 0.48 7.50
N HIS A 93 -0.60 0.22 8.02
CA HIS A 93 -0.81 -1.00 8.78
C HIS A 93 -0.70 -2.19 7.83
N ALA A 94 -0.01 -3.24 8.25
CA ALA A 94 0.29 -4.38 7.41
C ALA A 94 -0.06 -5.69 8.10
N ARG A 95 -0.70 -6.59 7.35
CA ARG A 95 -1.01 -7.95 7.76
C ARG A 95 -0.66 -8.89 6.62
N VAL A 96 0.15 -9.91 6.91
CA VAL A 96 0.44 -11.00 5.98
C VAL A 96 -0.19 -12.28 6.52
N GLU A 97 -1.03 -12.90 5.71
CA GLU A 97 -1.66 -14.19 5.96
C GLU A 97 -1.50 -15.05 4.73
N ASP A 98 -0.80 -16.17 4.86
CA ASP A 98 -0.48 -17.07 3.74
C ASP A 98 0.15 -16.33 2.55
N ASP A 99 -0.56 -16.27 1.42
CA ASP A 99 -0.17 -15.61 0.18
C ASP A 99 -0.78 -14.20 0.04
N ARG A 100 -1.40 -13.65 1.08
CA ARG A 100 -2.05 -12.33 1.05
C ARG A 100 -1.40 -11.32 1.96
N LEU A 101 -1.10 -10.15 1.39
CA LEU A 101 -0.69 -8.95 2.09
C LEU A 101 -1.83 -7.94 2.05
N THR A 102 -2.26 -7.48 3.22
CA THR A 102 -3.17 -6.32 3.34
C THR A 102 -2.37 -5.12 3.84
N LEU A 103 -2.44 -4.00 3.11
CA LEU A 103 -1.91 -2.70 3.52
C LEU A 103 -3.06 -1.73 3.71
N SER A 104 -3.12 -1.03 4.83
CA SER A 104 -4.12 0.02 5.06
C SER A 104 -3.54 1.32 5.59
N ALA A 105 -4.18 2.43 5.25
CA ALA A 105 -3.80 3.77 5.67
C ALA A 105 -5.03 4.56 6.07
N ARG A 106 -4.91 5.37 7.11
CA ARG A 106 -5.91 6.37 7.48
C ARG A 106 -5.36 7.76 7.21
N GLN A 107 -6.04 8.50 6.36
CA GLN A 107 -5.76 9.92 6.10
C GLN A 107 -6.89 10.76 6.67
N THR A 108 -6.56 11.77 7.47
CA THR A 108 -7.54 12.72 7.98
C THR A 108 -7.58 13.94 7.06
N THR A 109 -8.77 14.33 6.65
CA THR A 109 -9.01 15.53 5.84
C THR A 109 -9.99 16.44 6.58
N ASP A 110 -10.13 17.69 6.15
CA ASP A 110 -11.13 18.62 6.69
C ASP A 110 -12.57 18.08 6.59
N GLN A 111 -12.82 17.14 5.67
CA GLN A 111 -14.13 16.54 5.43
C GLN A 111 -14.32 15.19 6.15
N GLY A 112 -13.37 14.76 6.99
CA GLY A 112 -13.40 13.46 7.67
C GLY A 112 -12.22 12.57 7.31
N ALA A 113 -12.21 11.34 7.85
CA ALA A 113 -11.12 10.40 7.64
C ALA A 113 -11.40 9.49 6.43
N ILE A 114 -10.40 9.28 5.59
CA ILE A 114 -10.41 8.27 4.54
C ILE A 114 -9.58 7.10 5.02
N HIS A 115 -10.17 5.92 5.06
CA HIS A 115 -9.49 4.66 5.30
C HIS A 115 -9.35 3.91 3.99
N SER A 116 -8.11 3.69 3.56
CA SER A 116 -7.76 2.97 2.33
C SER A 116 -7.23 1.60 2.69
N THR A 117 -7.66 0.57 1.97
CA THR A 117 -7.19 -0.81 2.11
C THR A 117 -6.82 -1.35 0.73
N LEU A 118 -5.60 -1.88 0.62
CA LEU A 118 -5.10 -2.57 -0.55
C LEU A 118 -4.82 -4.02 -0.18
N VAL A 119 -5.35 -4.95 -0.97
CA VAL A 119 -5.06 -6.38 -0.83
C VAL A 119 -4.21 -6.81 -2.00
N TRP A 120 -3.14 -7.52 -1.69
CA TRP A 120 -2.15 -8.01 -2.63
C TRP A 120 -1.97 -9.51 -2.44
N ARG A 121 -1.72 -10.23 -3.54
CA ARG A 121 -1.37 -11.64 -3.55
C ARG A 121 0.11 -11.81 -3.85
N ARG A 122 0.77 -12.73 -3.17
CA ARG A 122 2.18 -13.05 -3.42
C ARG A 122 2.38 -13.53 -4.85
N ASP A 123 3.47 -13.06 -5.46
CA ASP A 123 3.92 -13.45 -6.79
C ASP A 123 5.05 -14.48 -6.69
N GLY A 124 4.71 -15.77 -6.82
CA GLY A 124 5.67 -16.89 -6.87
C GLY A 124 6.41 -17.15 -5.56
#